data_AF-A0A1M4SQD6-F1
#
_entry.id   AF-A0A1M4SQD6-F1
#
_cell.length_a   1.000
_cell.length_b   1.000
_cell.length_c   1.000
_cell.angle_alpha   90.00
_cell.angle_beta   90.00
_cell.angle_gamma   90.00
#
_symmetry.space_group_name_H-M   'P 1'
#
loop_
_entity.id
_entity.type
_entity.pdbx_description
1 polymer ?
#
loop_
_entity_poly.entity_id
_entity_poly.type
_entity_poly.pdbx_seq_one_letter_code
_entity_poly.pdbx_strand_id
1 'polypeptide(L)'
;MKLEVRLAQWLLAAVFLVNGGVRLWQALHGVPTSNGTLLLSAGEVLLGVLLAAGWQLRAVALFTALVLLVEAALTHPFWKLSGGALASQLVLFMRTMGLIGGLILLSGAGGARRR
;
A
#
# COMPACT_ATOMS: atom_id res chain seq x y z
N MET A 1 11.89 14.04 12.15
CA MET A 1 10.59 14.22 11.45
C MET A 1 9.59 14.75 12.46
N LYS A 2 8.68 15.64 12.04
CA LYS A 2 7.57 16.13 12.89
C LYS A 2 6.67 14.95 13.30
N LEU A 3 5.99 15.05 14.44
CA LEU A 3 5.11 14.01 14.97
C LEU A 3 4.02 13.62 13.96
N GLU A 4 3.42 14.61 13.30
CA GLU A 4 2.39 14.44 12.25
C GLU A 4 2.87 13.52 11.12
N VAL A 5 4.11 13.69 10.69
CA VAL A 5 4.69 12.88 9.60
C VAL A 5 4.95 11.45 10.07
N ARG A 6 5.37 11.27 11.34
CA ARG A 6 5.51 9.93 11.92
C ARG A 6 4.17 9.21 12.02
N LEU A 7 3.11 9.92 12.44
CA LEU A 7 1.77 9.35 12.48
C LEU A 7 1.30 8.95 11.07
N ALA A 8 1.48 9.83 10.08
CA ALA A 8 1.15 9.53 8.68
C ALA A 8 1.93 8.29 8.17
N GLN A 9 3.24 8.22 8.46
CA GLN A 9 4.08 7.06 8.12
C GLN A 9 3.53 5.77 8.74
N TRP A 10 3.17 5.80 10.01
CA TRP A 10 2.68 4.62 10.74
C TRP A 10 1.31 4.17 10.24
N LEU A 11 0.41 5.12 9.96
CA LEU A 11 -0.91 4.83 9.39
C LEU A 11 -0.78 4.24 7.97
N LEU A 12 0.10 4.80 7.13
CA LEU A 12 0.36 4.25 5.80
C LEU A 12 0.96 2.86 5.87
N ALA A 13 1.97 2.65 6.74
CA ALA A 13 2.56 1.34 6.96
C ALA A 13 1.55 0.30 7.47
N ALA A 14 0.65 0.69 8.38
CA ALA A 14 -0.37 -0.18 8.95
C ALA A 14 -1.31 -0.76 7.88
N VAL A 15 -1.64 -0.02 6.83
CA VAL A 15 -2.49 -0.52 5.73
C VAL A 15 -1.86 -1.76 5.08
N PHE A 16 -0.55 -1.72 4.80
CA PHE A 16 0.16 -2.85 4.18
C PHE A 16 0.35 -4.01 5.16
N LEU A 17 0.68 -3.70 6.41
CA LEU A 17 0.84 -4.73 7.44
C LEU A 17 -0.45 -5.49 7.69
N VAL A 18 -1.59 -4.78 7.75
CA VAL A 18 -2.90 -5.42 7.96
C VAL A 18 -3.32 -6.21 6.73
N ASN A 19 -3.23 -5.64 5.53
CA ASN A 19 -3.65 -6.35 4.31
C ASN A 19 -2.82 -7.62 4.06
N GLY A 20 -1.50 -7.51 4.07
CA GLY A 20 -0.62 -8.66 3.87
C GLY A 20 -0.67 -9.65 5.05
N GLY A 21 -0.76 -9.12 6.28
CA GLY A 21 -0.83 -9.93 7.50
C GLY A 21 -2.11 -10.76 7.59
N VAL A 22 -3.27 -10.18 7.25
CA VAL A 22 -4.55 -10.92 7.20
C VAL A 22 -4.51 -12.01 6.14
N ARG A 23 -3.94 -11.74 4.96
CA ARG A 23 -3.80 -12.75 3.88
C ARG A 23 -2.88 -13.90 4.30
N LEU A 24 -1.75 -13.61 4.94
CA LEU A 24 -0.87 -14.65 5.49
C LEU A 24 -1.54 -15.44 6.61
N TRP A 25 -2.27 -14.75 7.51
CA TRP A 25 -3.04 -15.40 8.56
C TRP A 25 -4.08 -16.37 8.02
N GLN A 26 -4.82 -15.97 6.98
CA GLN A 26 -5.79 -16.82 6.30
C GLN A 26 -5.13 -18.06 5.67
N ALA A 27 -3.96 -17.90 5.04
CA ALA A 27 -3.21 -19.01 4.49
C ALA A 27 -2.76 -20.01 5.58
N LEU A 28 -2.31 -19.51 6.73
CA LEU A 28 -1.95 -20.35 7.89
C LEU A 28 -3.16 -21.14 8.45
N HIS A 29 -4.37 -20.60 8.29
CA HIS A 29 -5.62 -21.25 8.70
C HIS A 29 -6.25 -22.14 7.62
N GLY A 30 -5.49 -22.47 6.56
CA GLY A 30 -5.90 -23.45 5.55
C GLY A 30 -6.76 -22.88 4.42
N VAL A 31 -6.86 -21.55 4.28
CA VAL A 31 -7.51 -20.94 3.10
C VAL A 31 -6.64 -21.22 1.88
N PRO A 32 -7.18 -21.85 0.81
CA PRO A 32 -6.42 -22.12 -0.41
C PRO A 32 -5.89 -20.81 -1.00
N THR A 33 -4.58 -20.65 -0.95
CA THR A 33 -3.87 -19.47 -1.44
C THR A 33 -2.79 -19.93 -2.40
N SER A 34 -2.69 -19.27 -3.55
CA SER A 34 -1.63 -19.60 -4.50
C SER A 34 -0.27 -19.15 -3.96
N ASN A 35 0.80 -19.83 -4.36
CA ASN A 35 2.16 -19.41 -4.00
C ASN A 35 2.44 -17.96 -4.45
N GLY A 36 1.82 -17.52 -5.55
CA GLY A 36 1.91 -16.13 -6.02
C GLY A 36 1.28 -15.12 -5.06
N THR A 37 0.07 -15.39 -4.54
CA THR A 37 -0.56 -14.49 -3.56
C THR A 37 0.14 -14.48 -2.22
N LEU A 38 0.75 -15.59 -1.82
CA LEU A 38 1.60 -15.67 -0.62
C LEU A 38 2.85 -14.78 -0.74
N LEU A 39 3.56 -14.86 -1.87
CA LEU A 39 4.73 -14.02 -2.13
C LEU A 39 4.39 -12.53 -2.17
N LEU A 40 3.27 -12.18 -2.81
CA LEU A 40 2.77 -10.79 -2.82
C LEU A 40 2.44 -10.31 -1.41
N SER A 41 1.77 -11.14 -0.61
CA SER A 41 1.37 -10.79 0.76
C SER A 41 2.59 -10.64 1.69
N ALA A 42 3.60 -11.51 1.54
CA ALA A 42 4.88 -11.36 2.23
C ALA A 42 5.59 -10.05 1.80
N GLY A 43 5.56 -9.73 0.50
CA GLY A 43 6.07 -8.47 -0.03
C GLY A 43 5.38 -7.24 0.56
N GLU A 44 4.04 -7.25 0.64
CA GLU A 44 3.26 -6.18 1.28
C GLU A 44 3.65 -5.98 2.74
N VAL A 45 3.75 -7.07 3.52
CA VAL A 45 4.20 -7.00 4.91
C VAL A 45 5.61 -6.44 5.02
N LEU A 46 6.54 -6.91 4.18
CA LEU A 46 7.92 -6.40 4.15
C LEU A 46 7.93 -4.90 3.85
N LEU A 47 7.20 -4.43 2.84
CA LEU A 47 7.09 -2.99 2.52
C LEU A 47 6.49 -2.19 3.68
N GLY A 48 5.47 -2.72 4.36
CA GLY A 48 4.90 -2.13 5.56
C GLY A 48 5.93 -2.00 6.69
N VAL A 49 6.73 -3.04 6.95
CA VAL A 49 7.80 -3.01 7.96
C VAL A 49 8.89 -2.00 7.59
N LEU A 50 9.32 -1.97 6.33
CA LEU A 50 10.33 -1.04 5.81
C LEU A 50 9.87 0.41 5.95
N LEU A 51 8.60 0.68 5.62
CA LEU A 51 7.96 1.98 5.83
C LEU A 51 7.88 2.34 7.32
N ALA A 52 7.46 1.42 8.19
CA ALA A 52 7.35 1.66 9.63
C ALA A 52 8.73 1.94 10.28
N ALA A 53 9.76 1.20 9.88
CA ALA A 53 11.13 1.40 10.34
C ALA A 53 11.75 2.70 9.81
N GLY A 54 11.21 3.27 8.72
CA GLY A 54 11.73 4.48 8.09
C GLY A 54 13.05 4.24 7.33
N TRP A 55 13.38 2.99 7.01
CA TRP A 55 14.59 2.65 6.27
C TRP A 55 14.44 3.10 4.82
N GLN A 56 15.36 3.92 4.32
CA GLN A 56 15.31 4.49 2.97
C GLN A 56 13.92 5.07 2.61
N LEU A 57 13.28 5.76 3.56
CA LEU A 57 11.86 6.14 3.50
C LEU A 57 11.43 6.77 2.17
N ARG A 58 12.29 7.59 1.55
CA ARG A 58 12.03 8.19 0.24
C ARG A 58 11.92 7.14 -0.87
N ALA A 59 12.89 6.24 -0.96
CA ALA A 59 12.90 5.19 -1.98
C ALA A 59 11.80 4.17 -1.73
N VAL A 60 11.63 3.73 -0.48
CA VAL A 60 10.60 2.75 -0.11
C VAL A 60 9.19 3.31 -0.36
N ALA A 61 8.92 4.57 0.01
CA ALA A 61 7.60 5.16 -0.23
C ALA A 61 7.30 5.33 -1.72
N LEU A 62 8.27 5.76 -2.54
CA LEU A 62 8.08 5.87 -4.00
C LEU A 62 7.88 4.50 -4.65
N PHE A 63 8.69 3.51 -4.26
CA PHE A 63 8.54 2.13 -4.74
C PHE A 63 7.16 1.57 -4.38
N THR A 64 6.75 1.73 -3.12
CA THR A 64 5.43 1.28 -2.64
C THR A 64 4.29 1.98 -3.38
N ALA A 65 4.41 3.29 -3.63
CA ALA A 65 3.45 4.05 -4.42
C ALA A 65 3.33 3.52 -5.86
N LEU A 66 4.45 3.17 -6.49
CA LEU A 66 4.46 2.60 -7.84
C LEU A 66 3.82 1.21 -7.87
N VAL A 67 4.13 0.35 -6.89
CA VAL A 67 3.50 -0.97 -6.75
C VAL A 67 1.98 -0.84 -6.59
N LEU A 68 1.52 0.02 -5.69
CA LEU A 68 0.08 0.28 -5.50
C LEU A 68 -0.60 0.83 -6.76
N LEU A 69 0.08 1.68 -7.52
CA LEU A 69 -0.47 2.24 -8.75
C LEU A 69 -0.72 1.13 -9.79
N VAL A 70 0.25 0.24 -9.96
CA VAL A 70 0.13 -0.92 -10.85
C VAL A 70 -0.97 -1.85 -10.36
N GLU A 71 -1.00 -2.17 -9.07
CA GLU A 71 -2.02 -3.03 -8.47
C GLU A 71 -3.43 -2.45 -8.64
N ALA A 72 -3.62 -1.14 -8.39
CA ALA A 72 -4.90 -0.45 -8.55
C ALA A 72 -5.40 -0.52 -10.00
N ALA A 73 -4.51 -0.29 -10.97
CA ALA A 73 -4.85 -0.32 -12.38
C ALA A 73 -5.24 -1.73 -12.87
N LEU A 74 -4.62 -2.77 -12.31
CA LEU A 74 -4.92 -4.17 -12.67
C LEU A 74 -6.18 -4.69 -11.96
N THR A 75 -6.37 -4.33 -10.69
CA THR A 75 -7.40 -4.91 -9.82
C THR A 75 -8.75 -4.21 -9.95
N HIS A 76 -8.74 -2.90 -10.24
CA HIS A 76 -9.94 -2.07 -10.30
C HIS A 76 -10.10 -1.39 -11.67
N PRO A 77 -10.26 -2.14 -12.77
CA PRO A 77 -10.43 -1.56 -14.11
C PRO A 77 -11.85 -1.00 -14.28
N PHE A 78 -12.18 0.06 -13.54
CA PHE A 78 -13.51 0.68 -13.56
C PHE A 78 -13.89 1.11 -14.98
N TRP A 79 -12.91 1.53 -15.80
CA TRP A 79 -13.06 1.90 -17.21
C TRP A 79 -13.56 0.78 -18.13
N LYS A 80 -13.57 -0.49 -17.67
CA LYS A 80 -14.16 -1.62 -18.42
C LYS A 80 -15.56 -2.00 -17.95
N LEU A 81 -16.09 -1.32 -16.93
CA LEU A 81 -17.33 -1.68 -16.26
C LEU A 81 -18.42 -0.63 -16.50
N SER A 82 -19.67 -0.99 -16.24
CA SER A 82 -20.83 -0.12 -16.41
C SER A 82 -21.87 -0.37 -15.31
N GLY A 83 -22.77 0.59 -15.12
CA GLY A 83 -23.83 0.51 -14.10
C GLY A 83 -23.28 0.51 -12.66
N GLY A 84 -23.94 -0.20 -11.74
CA GLY A 84 -23.56 -0.21 -10.32
C GLY A 84 -22.14 -0.73 -10.03
N ALA A 85 -21.61 -1.61 -10.89
CA ALA A 85 -20.25 -2.13 -10.77
C ALA A 85 -19.16 -1.10 -11.11
N LEU A 86 -19.48 -0.11 -11.97
CA LEU A 86 -18.58 1.02 -12.25
C LEU A 86 -18.35 1.85 -10.99
N ALA A 87 -19.44 2.22 -10.30
CA ALA A 87 -19.37 3.12 -9.16
C ALA A 87 -18.59 2.51 -7.98
N SER A 88 -18.82 1.22 -7.68
CA SER A 88 -18.11 0.53 -6.59
C SER A 88 -16.61 0.40 -6.87
N GLN A 89 -16.23 0.05 -8.10
CA GLN A 89 -14.83 -0.09 -8.49
C GLN A 89 -14.11 1.26 -8.59
N LEU A 90 -14.81 2.31 -9.02
CA LEU A 90 -14.27 3.68 -9.00
C LEU A 90 -13.96 4.15 -7.58
N VAL A 91 -14.84 3.88 -6.61
CA VAL A 91 -14.60 4.24 -5.19
C VAL A 91 -13.36 3.53 -4.65
N LEU A 92 -13.20 2.24 -4.95
CA LEU A 92 -12.01 1.47 -4.55
C LEU A 92 -10.74 2.04 -5.18
N PHE A 93 -10.78 2.31 -6.50
CA PHE A 93 -9.65 2.89 -7.22
C PHE A 93 -9.26 4.28 -6.66
N MET A 94 -10.22 5.17 -6.44
CA MET A 94 -9.99 6.51 -5.87
C MET A 94 -9.41 6.44 -4.46
N ARG A 95 -9.85 5.48 -3.62
CA ARG A 95 -9.27 5.25 -2.29
C ARG A 95 -7.79 4.87 -2.39
N THR A 96 -7.43 4.01 -3.34
CA THR A 96 -6.03 3.62 -3.57
C THR A 96 -5.20 4.80 -4.09
N MET A 97 -5.75 5.63 -4.98
CA MET A 97 -5.08 6.87 -5.41
C MET A 97 -4.80 7.82 -4.25
N GLY A 98 -5.69 7.92 -3.26
CA GLY A 98 -5.45 8.66 -2.03
C GLY A 98 -4.26 8.14 -1.22
N LEU A 99 -4.12 6.82 -1.11
CA LEU A 99 -2.96 6.19 -0.45
C LEU A 99 -1.65 6.47 -1.19
N ILE A 100 -1.67 6.37 -2.52
CA ILE A 100 -0.53 6.69 -3.39
C ILE A 100 -0.08 8.14 -3.18
N GLY A 101 -1.03 9.09 -3.14
CA GLY A 101 -0.74 10.49 -2.86
C GLY A 101 -0.07 10.68 -1.48
N GLY A 102 -0.57 9.98 -0.45
CA GLY A 102 0.03 9.98 0.88
C GLY A 102 1.48 9.46 0.89
N LEU A 103 1.77 8.40 0.15
CA LEU A 103 3.12 7.84 0.03
C LEU A 103 4.07 8.77 -0.73
N ILE A 104 3.61 9.41 -1.80
CA ILE A 104 4.41 10.40 -2.54
C ILE A 104 4.76 11.58 -1.62
N LEU A 105 3.81 12.11 -0.86
CA LEU A 105 4.06 13.17 0.13
C LEU A 105 5.04 12.70 1.22
N LEU A 106 4.87 11.48 1.72
CA LEU A 106 5.77 10.89 2.72
C LEU A 106 7.21 10.76 2.19
N SER A 107 7.38 10.46 0.90
CA SER A 107 8.69 10.38 0.26
C SER A 107 9.45 11.72 0.28
N GLY A 108 8.71 12.83 0.18
CA GLY A 108 9.26 14.19 0.31
C GLY A 108 9.64 14.52 1.75
N ALA A 109 8.84 14.08 2.72
CA ALA A 109 9.06 14.39 4.13
C ALA A 109 10.24 13.62 4.76
N GLY A 110 10.56 12.43 4.24
CA GLY A 110 11.74 11.63 4.66
C GLY A 110 13.09 12.19 4.20
N GLY A 111 13.10 13.02 3.16
CA GLY A 111 14.31 13.66 2.61
C GLY A 111 14.72 14.96 3.33
N ALA A 112 13.93 15.45 4.28
CA ALA A 112 14.20 16.69 5.02
C ALA A 112 15.29 16.53 6.09
N ARG A 113 16.39 15.82 5.79
CA ARG A 113 17.60 15.86 6.60
C ARG A 113 18.43 17.06 6.13
N ARG A 114 18.20 18.19 6.83
CA ARG A 114 19.04 19.38 7.02
C ARG A 114 20.11 19.61 5.93
N ARG A 115 19.88 20.61 5.07
CA ARG A 115 20.93 21.59 4.78
C ARG A 115 20.83 22.69 5.84
#